data_AF-A0A9N8PST8-F1
#
_entry.id   AF-A0A9N8PST8-F1
#
_cell.length_a   1.000
_cell.length_b   1.000
_cell.length_c   1.000
_cell.angle_alpha   90.00
_cell.angle_beta   90.00
_cell.angle_gamma   90.00
#
_symmetry.space_group_name_H-M   'P 1'
#
loop_
_entity.id
_entity.type
_entity.pdbx_description
1 polymer ?
#
loop_
_entity_poly.entity_id
_entity_poly.type
_entity_poly.pdbx_seq_one_letter_code
_entity_poly.pdbx_strand_id
1 'polypeptide(L)'
;MLRARKILGYVADRIEPAQDPATAMPPEEYLELYCNNQLIPAKMTLATIRTHIWRGGGDVLLHYKSNGKRRILHSAETFESAAPEDADASQPAASNSPPMAL
;
A
#
# COMPACT_ATOMS: atom_id res chain seq x y z
N MET A 1 -0.25 17.64 21.60
CA MET A 1 0.77 17.20 20.62
C MET A 1 0.20 16.11 19.72
N LEU A 2 0.46 16.20 18.41
CA LEU A 2 0.00 15.21 17.42
C LEU A 2 0.79 13.89 17.55
N ARG A 3 0.08 12.77 17.49
CA ARG A 3 0.64 11.41 17.59
C ARG A 3 0.50 10.66 16.27
N ALA A 4 1.35 9.67 16.04
CA ALA A 4 1.32 8.81 14.86
C ALA A 4 -0.07 8.19 14.61
N ARG A 5 -0.79 7.77 15.67
CA ARG A 5 -2.17 7.25 15.54
C ARG A 5 -3.13 8.21 14.84
N LYS A 6 -2.99 9.52 15.05
CA LYS A 6 -3.85 10.51 14.39
C LYS A 6 -3.52 10.66 12.90
N ILE A 7 -2.26 10.47 12.53
CA ILE A 7 -1.84 10.43 11.12
C ILE A 7 -2.41 9.18 10.45
N LEU A 8 -2.29 8.02 11.09
CA LEU A 8 -2.88 6.77 10.59
C LEU A 8 -4.40 6.87 10.39
N GLY A 9 -5.11 7.52 11.33
CA GLY A 9 -6.54 7.81 11.16
C GLY A 9 -6.82 8.71 9.97
N TYR A 10 -6.03 9.78 9.79
CA TYR A 10 -6.18 10.64 8.62
C TYR A 10 -5.95 9.89 7.30
N VAL A 11 -4.95 9.02 7.23
CA VAL A 11 -4.70 8.16 6.05
C VAL A 11 -5.93 7.28 5.80
N ALA A 12 -6.43 6.59 6.82
CA ALA A 12 -7.60 5.72 6.69
C ALA A 12 -8.88 6.46 6.29
N ASP A 13 -9.07 7.71 6.73
CA ASP A 13 -10.31 8.43 6.48
C ASP A 13 -10.28 9.23 5.16
N ARG A 14 -9.10 9.71 4.76
CA ARG A 14 -8.95 10.67 3.64
C ARG A 14 -8.23 10.11 2.42
N ILE A 15 -7.36 9.11 2.59
CA ILE A 15 -6.52 8.56 1.52
C ILE A 15 -6.97 7.13 1.18
N GLU A 16 -7.25 6.33 2.22
CA GLU A 16 -7.58 4.91 2.15
C GLU A 16 -8.94 4.60 2.82
N PRO A 17 -10.03 5.27 2.38
CA PRO A 17 -11.35 5.07 2.98
C PRO A 17 -11.76 3.60 2.90
N ALA A 18 -12.26 3.07 4.02
CA ALA A 18 -12.78 1.71 4.04
C ALA A 18 -13.97 1.59 3.08
N GLN A 19 -13.89 0.66 2.13
CA GLN A 19 -14.99 0.38 1.19
C GLN A 19 -16.19 -0.25 1.90
N ASP A 20 -15.93 -1.14 2.87
CA ASP A 20 -16.97 -1.82 3.64
C ASP A 20 -16.91 -1.49 5.13
N PRO A 21 -18.03 -1.02 5.73
CA PRO A 21 -18.10 -0.71 7.17
C PRO A 21 -18.01 -1.97 8.04
N ALA A 22 -18.32 -3.15 7.50
CA ALA A 22 -18.20 -4.43 8.20
C ALA A 22 -16.74 -4.83 8.47
N THR A 23 -15.78 -4.30 7.69
CA THR A 23 -14.34 -4.56 7.83
C THR A 23 -13.61 -3.38 8.49
N ALA A 24 -14.35 -2.51 9.19
CA ALA A 24 -13.83 -1.35 9.89
C ALA A 24 -13.00 -1.77 11.12
N MET A 25 -11.74 -2.14 10.88
CA MET A 25 -10.71 -2.36 11.88
C MET A 25 -10.01 -1.04 12.22
N PRO A 26 -9.52 -0.83 13.45
CA PRO A 26 -8.75 0.37 13.78
C PRO A 26 -7.53 0.51 12.87
N PRO A 27 -7.21 1.74 12.42
CA PRO A 27 -6.14 2.00 11.45
C PRO A 27 -4.78 1.52 11.91
N GLU A 28 -4.53 1.56 13.22
CA GLU A 28 -3.29 1.09 13.83
C GLU A 28 -3.06 -0.43 13.78
N GLU A 29 -4.07 -1.22 13.42
CA GLU A 29 -3.92 -2.68 13.32
C GLU A 29 -3.52 -3.17 11.94
N TYR A 30 -3.84 -2.42 10.87
CA TYR A 30 -3.57 -2.81 9.48
C TYR A 30 -2.69 -1.81 8.71
N LEU A 31 -2.55 -0.56 9.16
CA LEU A 31 -1.60 0.40 8.61
C LEU A 31 -0.37 0.53 9.50
N GLU A 32 0.77 0.55 8.84
CA GLU A 32 2.06 0.82 9.45
C GLU A 32 2.63 2.12 8.92
N LEU A 33 3.26 2.88 9.80
CA LEU A 33 3.89 4.15 9.50
C LEU A 33 5.40 4.01 9.65
N TYR A 34 6.15 4.53 8.67
CA TYR A 34 7.60 4.44 8.61
C TYR A 34 8.21 5.83 8.45
N CYS A 35 9.38 6.02 9.06
CA CYS A 35 10.24 7.17 8.80
C CYS A 35 11.68 6.66 8.72
N ASN A 36 12.42 6.97 7.65
CA ASN A 36 13.78 6.46 7.41
C ASN A 36 13.88 4.93 7.56
N ASN A 37 12.93 4.19 6.98
CA ASN A 37 12.82 2.73 7.05
C ASN A 37 12.61 2.15 8.48
N GLN A 38 12.34 2.99 9.48
CA GLN A 38 12.02 2.55 10.83
C GLN A 38 10.50 2.60 11.07
N LEU A 39 9.97 1.51 11.62
CA LEU A 39 8.56 1.41 12.01
C LEU A 39 8.27 2.35 13.19
N ILE A 40 7.22 3.15 13.06
CA ILE A 40 6.80 4.15 14.05
C ILE A 40 5.66 3.61 14.89
N PRO A 41 5.82 3.51 16.23
CA PRO A 41 4.72 3.11 17.11
C PRO A 41 3.59 4.14 17.11
N ALA A 42 2.33 3.69 17.11
CA ALA A 42 1.15 4.56 17.08
C ALA A 42 1.08 5.60 18.23
N LYS A 43 1.67 5.28 19.38
CA LYS A 43 1.73 6.17 20.56
C LYS A 43 2.80 7.27 20.47
N MET A 44 3.76 7.16 19.53
CA MET A 44 4.85 8.11 19.37
C MET A 44 4.35 9.47 18.86
N THR A 45 4.97 10.56 19.30
CA THR A 45 4.61 11.93 18.89
C THR A 45 5.43 12.37 17.68
N LEU A 46 4.89 13.29 16.86
CA LEU A 46 5.65 13.90 15.75
C LEU A 46 6.92 14.61 16.23
N ALA A 47 6.89 15.22 17.42
CA ALA A 47 8.07 15.85 17.99
C ALA A 47 9.19 14.83 18.26
N THR A 48 8.84 13.66 18.82
CA THR A 48 9.81 12.57 19.05
C THR A 48 10.37 12.03 17.74
N ILE A 49 9.51 11.83 16.73
CA ILE A 49 9.93 11.37 15.40
C ILE A 49 10.91 12.37 14.77
N ARG A 50 10.58 13.67 14.79
CA ARG A 50 11.42 14.74 14.25
C ARG A 50 12.79 14.82 14.92
N THR A 51 12.86 14.56 16.22
CA THR A 51 14.08 14.73 17.01
C THR A 51 14.98 13.50 17.02
N HIS A 52 14.41 12.29 16.97
CA HIS A 52 15.17 11.05 17.18
C HIS A 52 15.31 10.17 15.93
N ILE A 53 14.39 10.29 14.96
CA ILE A 53 14.34 9.39 13.80
C ILE A 53 14.67 10.15 12.51
N TRP A 54 14.06 11.33 12.33
CA TRP A 54 14.32 12.18 11.19
C TRP A 54 15.72 12.81 11.28
N ARG A 55 16.46 12.79 10.16
CA ARG A 55 17.82 13.34 10.07
C ARG A 55 17.93 14.53 9.12
N GLY A 56 16.84 14.89 8.45
CA GLY A 56 16.80 16.02 7.52
C GLY A 56 16.56 17.36 8.22
N GLY A 57 16.99 18.44 7.58
CA GLY A 57 16.77 19.82 8.07
C GLY A 57 15.40 20.42 7.74
N GLY A 58 14.55 19.70 7.00
CA GLY A 58 13.23 20.17 6.53
C GLY A 58 12.04 19.43 7.14
N ASP A 59 10.96 19.34 6.38
CA ASP A 59 9.74 18.65 6.76
C ASP A 59 9.96 17.15 6.93
N VAL A 60 9.26 16.55 7.89
CA VAL A 60 9.37 15.11 8.18
C VAL A 60 8.66 14.34 7.07
N LEU A 61 9.39 13.44 6.40
CA LEU A 61 8.82 12.51 5.44
C LEU A 61 8.42 11.21 6.13
N LEU A 62 7.17 10.78 5.92
CA LEU A 62 6.64 9.52 6.43
C LEU A 62 6.09 8.69 5.28
N HIS A 63 6.35 7.38 5.34
CA HIS A 63 5.80 6.39 4.41
C HIS A 63 4.75 5.56 5.15
N TYR A 64 3.68 5.18 4.47
CA TYR A 64 2.70 4.24 5.01
C TYR A 64 2.65 2.99 4.14
N LYS A 65 2.30 1.86 4.76
CA LYS A 65 2.03 0.59 4.06
C LYS A 65 1.01 -0.24 4.82
N SER A 66 0.40 -1.22 4.15
CA SER A 66 -0.45 -2.22 4.82
C SER A 66 0.40 -3.36 5.40
N ASN A 67 -0.08 -3.96 6.50
CA ASN A 67 0.54 -5.13 7.14
C ASN A 67 -0.13 -6.46 6.70
N GLY A 68 -0.71 -6.51 5.50
CA GLY A 68 -1.38 -7.70 4.95
C GLY A 68 -2.74 -8.06 5.57
N LYS A 69 -3.08 -7.57 6.77
CA LYS A 69 -4.41 -7.80 7.40
C LYS A 69 -5.56 -7.19 6.62
N ARG A 70 -5.28 -6.15 5.84
CA ARG A 70 -6.25 -5.47 4.97
C ARG A 70 -5.54 -4.97 3.72
N ARG A 71 -6.17 -5.14 2.56
CA ARG A 71 -5.70 -4.53 1.32
C ARG A 71 -6.02 -3.04 1.34
N ILE A 72 -5.09 -2.22 0.85
CA ILE A 72 -5.25 -0.78 0.67
C ILE A 72 -5.33 -0.48 -0.83
N LEU A 73 -5.99 0.62 -1.20
CA LEU A 73 -6.18 1.01 -2.60
C LEU A 73 -4.84 1.32 -3.25
N HIS A 74 -3.97 2.09 -2.59
CA HIS A 74 -2.70 2.53 -3.16
C HIS A 74 -1.53 1.61 -2.76
N SER A 75 -1.75 0.30 -2.69
CA SER A 75 -0.63 -0.65 -2.57
C SER A 75 0.17 -0.71 -3.88
N ALA A 76 1.45 -1.07 -3.79
CA ALA A 76 2.30 -1.24 -4.96
C ALA A 76 1.70 -2.24 -5.98
N GLU A 77 1.01 -3.28 -5.51
CA GLU A 77 0.30 -4.25 -6.36
C GLU A 77 -0.82 -3.61 -7.19
N THR A 78 -1.53 -2.61 -6.66
CA THR A 78 -2.55 -1.89 -7.44
C THR A 78 -1.92 -1.07 -8.56
N PHE A 79 -0.75 -0.46 -8.32
CA PHE A 79 -0.05 0.32 -9.35
C PHE A 79 0.55 -0.56 -10.45
N GLU A 80 0.94 -1.79 -10.13
CA GLU A 80 1.48 -2.74 -11.12
C GLU A 80 0.38 -3.37 -11.98
N SER A 81 -0.82 -3.54 -11.43
CA SER A 81 -2.01 -4.00 -12.16
C SER A 81 -2.70 -2.91 -13.00
N ALA A 82 -2.32 -1.63 -12.85
CA ALA A 82 -2.85 -0.51 -13.64
C ALA A 82 -1.97 -0.17 -14.86
N ALA A 83 -1.07 -1.08 -15.26
CA ALA A 83 -0.45 -1.02 -16.58
C ALA A 83 -1.56 -1.22 -17.64
N PRO A 84 -1.59 -0.42 -18.72
CA PRO A 84 -2.63 -0.51 -19.72
C PRO A 84 -2.53 -1.86 -20.44
N GLU A 85 -3.49 -2.74 -20.21
CA GLU A 85 -3.74 -3.97 -20.97
C GLU A 85 -4.36 -3.63 -22.35
N ASP A 86 -3.75 -2.67 -23.07
CA ASP A 86 -4.06 -2.45 -24.49
C ASP A 86 -3.08 -3.29 -25.34
N ALA A 87 -3.32 -4.60 -25.38
CA ALA A 87 -2.87 -5.47 -26.46
C ALA A 87 -3.88 -6.60 -26.64
N ASP A 88 -4.96 -6.19 -27.31
CA ASP A 88 -6.07 -6.96 -27.84
C ASP A 88 -5.67 -8.27 -28.56
N ALA A 89 -6.62 -9.18 -28.52
CA ALA A 89 -6.59 -10.54 -28.98
C ALA A 89 -6.29 -10.70 -30.48
N SER A 90 -5.61 -11.79 -30.83
CA SER A 90 -5.90 -12.54 -32.07
C SER A 90 -5.34 -13.96 -31.98
N GLN A 91 -6.17 -14.89 -31.50
CA GLN A 91 -6.25 -16.19 -32.16
C GLN A 91 -7.17 -16.05 -33.37
N PRO A 92 -6.79 -16.62 -34.51
CA PRO A 92 -7.55 -17.77 -35.02
C PRO A 92 -6.57 -18.86 -35.51
N ALA A 93 -6.69 -20.11 -35.08
CA ALA A 93 -7.62 -21.15 -35.55
C ALA A 93 -6.96 -22.14 -36.55
N ALA A 94 -7.12 -23.43 -36.20
CA ALA A 94 -7.27 -24.61 -37.06
C ALA A 94 -6.04 -25.32 -37.68
N SER A 95 -5.93 -26.61 -37.25
CA SER A 95 -5.70 -27.87 -38.01
C SER A 95 -4.41 -27.99 -38.87
N ASN A 96 -3.66 -29.10 -38.90
CA ASN A 96 -4.05 -30.51 -38.86
C ASN A 96 -2.78 -31.41 -38.67
N SER A 97 -2.86 -32.42 -37.79
CA SER A 97 -2.25 -33.78 -37.74
C SER A 97 -0.83 -34.16 -38.29
N PRO A 98 -0.22 -35.27 -37.81
CA PRO A 98 1.24 -35.50 -37.78
C PRO A 98 1.75 -36.42 -38.90
N PRO A 99 3.08 -36.54 -39.12
CA PRO A 99 3.64 -37.68 -39.83
C PRO A 99 4.40 -38.60 -38.87
N MET A 100 3.88 -39.82 -38.75
CA MET A 100 4.62 -41.01 -38.37
C MET A 100 5.21 -41.61 -39.65
N ALA A 101 6.53 -41.78 -39.74
CA ALA A 101 7.14 -42.65 -40.76
C ALA A 101 8.54 -43.14 -40.33
N LEU A 102 8.58 -44.47 -40.13
CA LEU A 102 9.68 -45.46 -40.20
C LEU A 102 10.99 -45.26 -39.43
#